data_AF-A0A1G3LZE4-F1
#
_entry.id   AF-A0A1G3LZE4-F1
#
_cell.length_a   1.000
_cell.length_b   1.000
_cell.length_c   1.000
_cell.angle_alpha   90.00
_cell.angle_beta   90.00
_cell.angle_gamma   90.00
#
_symmetry.space_group_name_H-M   'P 1'
#
loop_
_entity.id
_entity.type
_entity.pdbx_description
1 polymer ?
#
loop_
_entity_poly.entity_id
_entity_poly.type
_entity_poly.pdbx_seq_one_letter_code
_entity_poly.pdbx_strand_id
1 'polypeptide(L)'
;MIIQIATELTYVPKWNSNRDLPADEQIVAHYKVISIKDKGRVLKKPDVEFQYDPAGQVKGGSVAISFDRKPVIAAMLTRLDNCGWKDKTGEHAIIRAIDFDEAPTAFDSLADELGEFFRSELEKKLDEKN
;
A
#
# COMPACT_ATOMS: atom_id res chain seq x y z
N MET A 1 22.13 12.96 17.77
CA MET A 1 22.24 12.66 16.34
C MET A 1 20.92 13.00 15.69
N ILE A 2 20.90 13.88 14.70
CA ILE A 2 19.69 14.19 13.92
C ILE A 2 19.80 13.38 12.63
N ILE A 3 18.86 12.48 12.38
CA ILE A 3 18.78 11.73 11.13
C ILE A 3 17.90 12.55 10.18
N GLN A 4 18.44 12.96 9.04
CA GLN A 4 17.66 13.56 7.95
C GLN A 4 17.04 12.44 7.13
N ILE A 5 15.71 12.42 7.05
CA ILE A 5 14.94 11.46 6.25
C ILE A 5 14.26 12.24 5.13
N ALA A 6 14.39 11.77 3.89
CA ALA A 6 13.64 12.34 2.77
C ALA A 6 12.14 12.16 3.02
N THR A 7 11.40 13.26 3.03
CA THR A 7 9.97 13.27 3.37
C THR A 7 9.11 12.67 2.26
N GLU A 8 9.60 12.70 1.02
CA GLU A 8 8.91 12.24 -0.18
C GLU A 8 9.85 11.39 -1.03
N LEU A 9 9.36 10.20 -1.39
CA LEU A 9 10.05 9.16 -2.13
C LEU A 9 9.19 8.78 -3.34
N THR A 10 9.81 8.19 -4.34
CA THR A 10 9.14 7.80 -5.59
C THR A 10 9.26 6.32 -5.85
N TYR A 11 8.20 5.71 -6.40
CA TYR A 11 8.16 4.33 -6.85
C TYR A 11 7.55 4.23 -8.24
N VAL A 12 8.18 3.45 -9.12
CA VAL A 12 7.67 3.15 -10.47
C VAL A 12 7.13 1.72 -10.49
N PRO A 13 5.80 1.51 -10.54
CA PRO A 13 5.19 0.19 -10.59
C PRO A 13 5.59 -0.55 -11.88
N LYS A 14 5.57 -1.88 -11.81
CA LYS A 14 5.78 -2.81 -12.93
C LYS A 14 4.50 -3.08 -13.70
N TRP A 15 3.36 -2.79 -13.10
CA TRP A 15 2.03 -2.94 -13.67
C TRP A 15 1.98 -2.52 -15.14
N ASN A 16 1.38 -3.37 -15.98
CA ASN A 16 1.15 -3.10 -17.40
C ASN A 16 2.41 -2.68 -18.19
N SER A 17 3.56 -3.27 -17.89
CA SER A 17 4.86 -2.95 -18.53
C SER A 17 5.26 -1.47 -18.39
N ASN A 18 4.76 -0.79 -17.35
CA ASN A 18 4.98 0.63 -17.12
C ASN A 18 6.47 1.02 -17.12
N ARG A 19 7.37 0.11 -16.70
CA ARG A 19 8.82 0.36 -16.68
C ARG A 19 9.47 0.40 -18.06
N ASP A 20 8.81 -0.15 -19.07
CA ASP A 20 9.29 -0.16 -20.45
C ASP A 20 8.83 1.10 -21.21
N LEU A 21 7.96 1.91 -20.61
CA LEU A 21 7.50 3.19 -21.17
C LEU A 21 8.58 4.29 -21.02
N PRO A 22 8.55 5.32 -21.89
CA PRO A 22 9.33 6.54 -21.73
C PRO A 22 9.11 7.17 -20.35
N ALA A 23 10.16 7.74 -19.74
CA ALA A 23 10.14 8.23 -18.36
C ALA A 23 9.05 9.27 -18.07
N ASP A 24 8.65 10.04 -19.08
CA ASP A 24 7.58 11.04 -19.04
C ASP A 24 6.17 10.45 -19.13
N GLU A 25 6.04 9.21 -19.59
CA GLU A 25 4.78 8.44 -19.67
C GLU A 25 4.64 7.43 -18.52
N GLN A 26 5.69 7.20 -17.74
CA GLN A 26 5.64 6.26 -16.63
C GLN A 26 4.68 6.73 -15.55
N ILE A 27 3.88 5.81 -15.03
CA ILE A 27 3.17 5.95 -13.76
C ILE A 27 4.23 6.06 -12.66
N VAL A 28 4.13 7.12 -11.85
CA VAL A 28 5.04 7.34 -10.72
C VAL A 28 4.22 7.56 -9.45
N ALA A 29 4.42 6.69 -8.46
CA ALA A 29 3.85 6.82 -7.13
C ALA A 29 4.78 7.61 -6.23
N HIS A 30 4.36 8.80 -5.83
CA HIS A 30 4.98 9.60 -4.79
C HIS A 30 4.41 9.16 -3.45
N TYR A 31 5.27 8.90 -2.48
CA TYR A 31 4.86 8.44 -1.17
C TYR A 31 5.73 9.04 -0.08
N LYS A 32 5.16 9.09 1.13
CA LYS A 32 5.85 9.59 2.32
C LYS A 32 6.18 8.46 3.27
N VAL A 33 7.27 8.65 4.00
CA VAL A 33 7.58 7.83 5.17
C VAL A 33 6.65 8.25 6.31
N ILE A 34 5.86 7.32 6.85
CA ILE A 34 4.94 7.59 7.95
C ILE A 34 5.61 7.41 9.30
N SER A 35 5.06 8.03 10.35
CA SER A 35 5.59 7.91 11.70
C SER A 35 5.38 6.51 12.29
N ILE A 36 6.15 6.14 13.33
CA ILE A 36 5.96 4.89 14.08
C ILE A 36 4.53 4.79 14.63
N LYS A 37 3.94 5.91 15.05
CA LYS A 37 2.56 5.98 15.54
C LYS A 37 1.56 5.61 14.45
N ASP A 38 1.78 6.10 13.23
CA ASP A 38 0.90 5.83 12.09
C ASP A 38 1.07 4.40 11.57
N LYS A 39 2.30 3.86 11.58
CA LYS A 39 2.60 2.47 11.20
C LYS A 39 1.76 1.46 11.98
N GLY A 40 1.65 1.63 13.30
CA GLY A 40 0.85 0.73 14.15
C GLY A 40 -0.67 0.81 13.92
N ARG A 41 -1.16 1.90 13.33
CA ARG A 41 -2.58 2.05 12.93
C ARG A 41 -2.86 1.41 11.58
N VAL A 42 -1.90 1.47 10.67
CA VAL A 42 -2.01 1.04 9.28
C VAL A 42 -1.82 -0.47 9.13
N LEU A 43 -0.85 -1.04 9.84
CA LEU A 43 -0.67 -2.49 9.91
C LEU A 43 -1.61 -3.05 10.99
N LYS A 44 -2.74 -3.63 10.58
CA LYS A 44 -3.65 -4.34 11.51
C LYS A 44 -2.87 -5.42 12.24
N LYS A 45 -3.13 -5.55 13.56
CA LYS A 45 -2.60 -6.66 14.34
C LYS A 45 -3.31 -7.95 13.92
N PRO A 46 -2.62 -9.10 13.89
CA PRO A 46 -3.25 -10.38 13.60
C PRO A 46 -4.44 -10.63 14.54
N ASP A 47 -5.58 -11.01 13.97
CA ASP A 47 -6.70 -11.53 14.74
C ASP A 47 -6.39 -12.99 15.11
N VAL A 48 -6.39 -13.26 16.42
CA VAL A 48 -6.15 -14.60 16.96
C VAL A 48 -7.49 -15.20 17.32
N GLU A 49 -7.96 -16.14 16.52
CA GLU A 49 -9.17 -16.91 16.83
C GLU A 49 -8.79 -18.18 17.58
N PHE A 50 -9.23 -18.28 18.83
CA PHE A 50 -9.12 -19.49 19.64
C PHE A 50 -10.37 -20.34 19.48
N GLN A 51 -10.20 -21.60 19.11
CA GLN A 51 -11.30 -22.58 19.10
C GLN A 51 -11.31 -23.32 20.43
N TYR A 52 -12.42 -23.22 21.16
CA TYR A 52 -12.64 -23.93 22.42
C TYR A 52 -13.58 -25.11 22.21
N ASP A 53 -13.31 -26.22 22.88
CA ASP A 53 -14.23 -27.34 22.96
C ASP A 53 -15.37 -27.07 23.98
N PRO A 54 -16.44 -27.89 24.00
CA PRO A 54 -17.53 -27.74 24.97
C PRO A 54 -17.12 -27.89 26.44
N ALA A 55 -15.91 -28.41 26.71
CA ALA A 55 -15.35 -28.53 28.05
C ALA A 55 -14.47 -27.32 28.45
N GLY A 56 -14.35 -26.31 27.57
CA GLY A 56 -13.58 -25.09 27.80
C GLY A 56 -12.08 -25.22 27.52
N GLN A 57 -11.61 -26.31 26.91
CA GLN A 57 -10.21 -26.47 26.53
C GLN A 57 -9.94 -25.93 25.12
N VAL A 58 -8.78 -25.29 24.94
CA VAL A 58 -8.33 -24.78 23.63
C VAL A 58 -7.96 -25.97 22.74
N LYS A 59 -8.69 -26.13 21.64
CA LYS A 59 -8.49 -27.22 20.67
C LYS A 59 -7.53 -26.84 19.54
N GLY A 60 -7.32 -25.54 19.33
CA GLY A 60 -6.44 -24.97 18.32
C GLY A 60 -6.62 -23.45 18.19
N GLY A 61 -5.63 -22.77 17.63
CA GLY A 61 -5.68 -21.35 17.31
C GLY A 61 -5.40 -21.12 15.83
N SER A 62 -6.25 -20.34 15.17
CA SER A 62 -6.05 -19.86 13.81
C SER A 62 -5.58 -18.41 13.88
N VAL A 63 -4.44 -18.10 13.27
CA VAL A 63 -4.00 -16.72 13.09
C VAL A 63 -4.35 -16.32 11.66
N ALA A 64 -5.39 -15.49 11.52
CA ALA A 64 -5.75 -14.91 10.23
C ALA A 64 -5.06 -13.55 10.10
N ILE A 65 -4.04 -13.46 9.24
CA ILE A 65 -3.46 -12.18 8.83
C ILE A 65 -4.17 -11.76 7.54
N SER A 66 -5.28 -11.02 7.67
CA SER A 66 -5.87 -10.36 6.50
C SER A 66 -5.09 -9.08 6.21
N PHE A 67 -4.45 -9.01 5.03
CA PHE A 67 -3.77 -7.80 4.58
C PHE A 67 -4.78 -6.89 3.88
N ASP A 68 -4.93 -5.68 4.40
CA ASP A 68 -5.81 -4.66 3.83
C ASP A 68 -4.93 -3.58 3.17
N ARG A 69 -4.87 -3.58 1.83
CA ARG A 69 -4.05 -2.63 1.06
C ARG A 69 -4.55 -1.19 1.16
N LYS A 70 -5.86 -0.99 1.33
CA LYS A 70 -6.48 0.34 1.31
C LYS A 70 -5.91 1.29 2.37
N PRO A 71 -5.87 0.93 3.68
CA PRO A 71 -5.31 1.81 4.70
C PRO A 71 -3.81 2.07 4.51
N VAL A 72 -3.08 1.14 3.89
CA VAL A 72 -1.65 1.29 3.61
C VAL A 72 -1.42 2.33 2.52
N ILE A 73 -2.10 2.19 1.38
CA ILE A 73 -2.03 3.13 0.27
C ILE A 73 -2.52 4.51 0.71
N ALA A 74 -3.64 4.58 1.44
CA ALA A 74 -4.17 5.84 1.96
C ALA A 74 -3.23 6.58 2.92
N ALA A 75 -2.41 5.86 3.67
CA ALA A 75 -1.48 6.47 4.60
C ALA A 75 -0.19 6.96 3.92
N MET A 76 0.29 6.23 2.90
CA MET A 76 1.61 6.45 2.31
C MET A 76 1.58 7.20 0.99
N LEU A 77 0.62 6.92 0.10
CA LEU A 77 0.53 7.56 -1.23
C LEU A 77 0.20 9.04 -1.08
N THR A 78 1.07 9.90 -1.59
CA THR A 78 0.84 11.36 -1.66
C THR A 78 0.26 11.76 -3.01
N ARG A 79 0.82 11.20 -4.09
CA ARG A 79 0.41 11.51 -5.45
C ARG A 79 0.74 10.34 -6.39
N LEU A 80 -0.08 10.14 -7.40
CA LEU A 80 0.21 9.26 -8.52
C LEU A 80 0.21 10.10 -9.81
N ASP A 81 1.30 10.01 -10.57
CA ASP A 81 1.46 10.70 -11.86
C ASP A 81 1.14 9.75 -13.00
N ASN A 82 0.67 10.29 -14.14
CA ASN A 82 0.41 9.57 -15.40
C ASN A 82 -0.52 8.36 -15.26
N CYS A 83 -1.43 8.39 -14.28
CA CYS A 83 -2.39 7.33 -14.06
C CYS A 83 -3.82 7.85 -14.19
N GLY A 84 -4.63 7.17 -15.00
CA GLY A 84 -6.00 7.55 -15.25
C GLY A 84 -6.67 6.62 -16.24
N TRP A 85 -7.97 6.78 -16.42
CA TRP A 85 -8.74 6.04 -17.40
C TRP A 85 -9.69 6.96 -18.14
N LYS A 86 -10.14 6.51 -19.31
CA LYS A 86 -11.11 7.22 -20.12
C LYS A 86 -12.33 6.34 -20.32
N ASP A 87 -13.50 6.90 -20.06
CA ASP A 87 -14.78 6.25 -20.31
C ASP A 87 -15.69 7.13 -21.17
N LYS A 88 -16.99 6.81 -21.22
CA LYS A 88 -17.98 7.56 -22.01
C LYS A 88 -18.26 8.96 -21.46
N THR A 89 -17.93 9.22 -20.19
CA THR A 89 -18.19 10.47 -19.49
C THR A 89 -16.99 11.42 -19.52
N GLY A 90 -15.78 10.89 -19.67
CA GLY A 90 -14.58 11.71 -19.80
C GLY A 90 -13.30 10.97 -19.42
N GLU A 91 -12.25 11.76 -19.23
CA GLU A 91 -10.98 11.32 -18.67
C GLU A 91 -10.98 11.53 -17.16
N HIS A 92 -10.57 10.51 -16.42
CA HIS A 92 -10.49 10.49 -14.98
C HIS A 92 -9.06 10.19 -14.58
N ALA A 93 -8.51 10.97 -13.65
CA ALA A 93 -7.17 10.77 -13.13
C ALA A 93 -7.21 10.02 -11.80
N ILE A 94 -6.28 9.09 -11.62
CA ILE A 94 -6.03 8.45 -10.31
C ILE A 94 -4.84 9.18 -9.71
N ILE A 95 -5.08 10.06 -8.75
CA ILE A 95 -4.05 10.90 -8.11
C ILE A 95 -3.80 10.45 -6.67
N ARG A 96 -4.86 10.01 -5.98
CA ARG A 96 -4.86 9.70 -4.55
C ARG A 96 -5.43 8.31 -4.31
N ALA A 97 -5.25 7.82 -3.09
CA ALA A 97 -5.76 6.52 -2.68
C ALA A 97 -7.29 6.38 -2.83
N ILE A 98 -8.04 7.47 -2.60
CA ILE A 98 -9.51 7.46 -2.72
C ILE A 98 -9.98 7.28 -4.17
N ASP A 99 -9.18 7.71 -5.15
CA ASP A 99 -9.55 7.64 -6.56
C ASP A 99 -9.56 6.17 -7.05
N PHE A 100 -8.88 5.26 -6.36
CA PHE A 100 -8.95 3.81 -6.64
C PHE A 100 -10.31 3.19 -6.33
N ASP A 101 -11.12 3.80 -5.45
CA ASP A 101 -12.46 3.28 -5.13
C ASP A 101 -13.45 3.50 -6.27
N GLU A 102 -13.22 4.54 -7.09
CA GLU A 102 -14.02 4.87 -8.28
C GLU A 102 -13.41 4.31 -9.58
N ALA A 103 -12.16 3.84 -9.52
CA ALA A 103 -11.44 3.31 -10.66
C ALA A 103 -11.99 1.95 -11.14
N PRO A 104 -11.87 1.64 -12.44
CA PRO A 104 -12.19 0.32 -12.97
C PRO A 104 -11.38 -0.80 -12.30
N THR A 105 -11.95 -2.00 -12.21
CA THR A 105 -11.29 -3.19 -11.63
C THR A 105 -9.98 -3.58 -12.31
N ALA A 106 -9.70 -3.07 -13.52
CA ALA A 106 -8.40 -3.21 -14.18
C ALA A 106 -7.23 -2.64 -13.35
N PHE A 107 -7.50 -1.63 -12.51
CA PHE A 107 -6.51 -1.02 -11.62
C PHE A 107 -6.30 -1.78 -10.31
N ASP A 108 -7.07 -2.85 -10.06
CA ASP A 108 -6.96 -3.58 -8.78
C ASP A 108 -5.58 -4.19 -8.60
N SER A 109 -5.00 -4.70 -9.69
CA SER A 109 -3.62 -5.21 -9.72
C SER A 109 -2.56 -4.13 -9.47
N LEU A 110 -2.81 -2.89 -9.91
CA LEU A 110 -1.94 -1.75 -9.58
C LEU A 110 -2.04 -1.41 -8.09
N ALA A 111 -3.26 -1.39 -7.55
CA ALA A 111 -3.48 -1.15 -6.12
C ALA A 111 -2.83 -2.25 -5.27
N ASP A 112 -2.93 -3.52 -5.67
CA ASP A 112 -2.24 -4.63 -5.00
C ASP A 112 -0.72 -4.43 -5.01
N GLU A 113 -0.14 -4.12 -6.17
CA GLU A 113 1.31 -3.88 -6.29
C GLU A 113 1.78 -2.73 -5.39
N LEU A 114 1.06 -1.60 -5.39
CA LEU A 114 1.37 -0.46 -4.51
C LEU A 114 1.23 -0.84 -3.04
N GLY A 115 0.18 -1.58 -2.67
CA GLY A 115 -0.05 -2.05 -1.32
C GLY A 115 1.08 -2.95 -0.82
N GLU A 116 1.51 -3.91 -1.64
CA GLU A 116 2.63 -4.80 -1.32
C GLU A 116 3.96 -4.05 -1.18
N PHE A 117 4.24 -3.13 -2.12
CA PHE A 117 5.44 -2.30 -2.06
C PHE A 117 5.48 -1.47 -0.78
N PHE A 118 4.40 -0.73 -0.48
CA PHE A 118 4.31 0.10 0.72
C PHE A 118 4.36 -0.72 2.01
N ARG A 119 3.75 -1.91 2.04
CA ARG A 119 3.89 -2.82 3.17
C ARG A 119 5.35 -3.21 3.38
N SER A 120 6.06 -3.59 2.31
CA SER A 120 7.48 -3.91 2.39
C SER A 120 8.29 -2.72 2.91
N GLU A 121 8.02 -1.51 2.43
CA GLU A 121 8.64 -0.27 2.95
C GLU A 121 8.36 -0.05 4.44
N LEU A 122 7.14 -0.33 4.91
CA LEU A 122 6.82 -0.24 6.33
C LEU A 122 7.56 -1.31 7.16
N GLU A 123 7.70 -2.52 6.63
CA GLU A 123 8.33 -3.64 7.32
C GLU A 123 9.86 -3.57 7.32
N LYS A 124 10.47 -2.84 6.37
CA LYS A 124 11.90 -2.54 6.38
C LYS A 124 12.26 -1.92 7.73
N LYS A 125 13.08 -2.65 8.50
CA LYS A 125 13.82 -2.03 9.60
C LYS A 125 14.78 -1.04 8.94
N LEU A 126 14.77 0.21 9.40
CA LEU A 126 15.85 1.15 9.10
C LEU A 126 17.14 0.43 9.48
N ASP A 127 17.91 0.02 8.49
CA ASP A 127 19.21 -0.60 8.70
C ASP A 127 20.09 0.51 9.31
N GLU A 128 20.33 0.42 10.62
CA GLU A 128 21.25 1.28 11.35
C GLU A 128 22.69 0.93 10.91
N LYS A 129 23.07 1.29 9.68
CA LYS A 129 24.48 1.35 9.30
C LYS A 129 25.00 2.74 9.64
N ASN A 130 25.33 2.92 10.92
CA ASN A 130 26.38 3.83 11.38
C ASN A 130 27.66 3.03 11.59
#